data_AF-A0A1G8CRG3-F1
#
_entry.id   AF-A0A1G8CRG3-F1
#
_cell.length_a   1.000
_cell.length_b   1.000
_cell.length_c   1.000
_cell.angle_alpha   90.00
_cell.angle_beta   90.00
_cell.angle_gamma   90.00
#
_symmetry.space_group_name_H-M   'P 1'
#
loop_
_entity.id
_entity.type
_entity.pdbx_description
1 polymer ?
#
loop_
_entity_poly.entity_id
_entity_poly.type
_entity_poly.pdbx_seq_one_letter_code
_entity_poly.pdbx_strand_id
1 'polypeptide(L)'
;MPSKKIKFTIALAMTSGLIVGVVPTAAAQASTPPGPLPLTQDEVALDTIEGAYTHFQEVLAAATHHIESYAATIDPGPYRQRLLDAAAAAEEALEASDPLELIKAQSQKLQDIIDEVTGKVALIDVMSSFDKVLATAERALADAKAAKVDITALASTIAEAKARAAAATDVDGVLAEIDVVNAAVTAVASKYLAAAKGALSHASSAWQNAVKAAKGKVSVSAWSVKVTAAQKLAAASTDPAVVQAQTKVVEAATKAALASVKLHDVKAAFTKAVAEWKKVEKAAKGKVTVSAEVKRLTAALAAVKKSSDPAQVAKYTTALRTDISKVKARVDMHGAKTRYAAAAKAAKKLTSIATGKIQFPGHKNALAGAYKRAAATKTAAQLDKETKRVQQLTRTLKGYVTQYDRSYAKKPAWFKDIRKRLDKVGGKDTPLVIFDGKCGKKVAVACSHPDPYTGKAGRISIAKGVTKWSPKMRDWMASHELAHQKQFAVWGKMAASPIYKKSFRQNYERVANCMAEVAGYKYPSRATSCKTSAEKRFVKALWRGTVLTR
;
A
#
# COMPACT_ATOMS: atom_id res chain seq x y z
N MET A 1 85.85 21.17 -10.41
CA MET A 1 85.56 19.72 -10.28
C MET A 1 84.27 19.54 -9.47
N PRO A 2 83.35 18.61 -9.81
CA PRO A 2 82.68 18.42 -11.09
C PRO A 2 81.15 18.63 -10.99
N SER A 3 80.53 19.08 -12.10
CA SER A 3 79.08 19.08 -12.31
C SER A 3 78.55 17.65 -12.45
N LYS A 4 77.55 17.26 -11.64
CA LYS A 4 76.75 16.06 -11.91
C LYS A 4 75.55 16.43 -12.78
N LYS A 5 75.61 16.07 -14.06
CA LYS A 5 74.46 16.03 -14.98
C LYS A 5 73.51 14.90 -14.54
N ILE A 6 72.26 15.24 -14.26
CA ILE A 6 71.17 14.25 -14.21
C ILE A 6 70.45 14.33 -15.55
N LYS A 7 70.53 13.24 -16.33
CA LYS A 7 69.72 13.02 -17.53
C LYS A 7 68.36 12.47 -17.11
N PHE A 8 67.28 13.08 -17.58
CA PHE A 8 65.97 12.46 -17.61
C PHE A 8 65.59 12.10 -19.05
N THR A 9 65.37 10.81 -19.28
CA THR A 9 64.76 10.28 -20.50
C THR A 9 63.25 10.22 -20.28
N ILE A 10 62.46 10.92 -21.09
CA ILE A 10 61.00 10.85 -21.09
C ILE A 10 60.57 9.79 -22.12
N ALA A 11 59.91 8.74 -21.64
CA ALA A 11 59.16 7.80 -22.47
C ALA A 11 57.76 8.38 -22.73
N LEU A 12 57.39 8.43 -24.01
CA LEU A 12 56.12 8.95 -24.52
C LEU A 12 55.02 7.88 -24.38
N ALA A 13 53.89 8.20 -23.74
CA ALA A 13 52.66 7.44 -23.85
C ALA A 13 51.49 8.40 -24.08
N MET A 14 50.92 8.34 -25.28
CA MET A 14 49.75 9.11 -25.69
C MET A 14 48.47 8.48 -25.13
N THR A 15 47.61 9.26 -24.48
CA THR A 15 46.16 9.01 -24.41
C THR A 15 45.41 10.32 -24.20
N SER A 16 44.51 10.59 -25.15
CA SER A 16 43.62 11.75 -25.28
C SER A 16 42.46 11.71 -24.28
N GLY A 17 42.09 12.84 -23.67
CA GLY A 17 40.93 12.93 -22.78
C GLY A 17 40.86 14.22 -21.96
N LEU A 18 40.56 15.31 -22.65
CA LEU A 18 40.20 16.66 -22.20
C LEU A 18 39.72 16.82 -20.73
N ILE A 19 40.65 17.02 -19.79
CA ILE A 19 40.56 18.09 -18.79
C ILE A 19 41.90 18.81 -18.81
N VAL A 20 41.80 20.12 -18.90
CA VAL A 20 42.85 21.12 -19.03
C VAL A 20 43.85 20.96 -17.88
N GLY A 21 44.83 20.09 -18.09
CA GLY A 21 46.14 20.32 -17.52
C GLY A 21 46.59 21.65 -18.11
N VAL A 22 46.70 22.67 -17.28
CA VAL A 22 47.55 23.81 -17.58
C VAL A 22 48.98 23.26 -17.60
N VAL A 23 49.33 22.57 -18.67
CA VAL A 23 50.70 22.63 -19.16
C VAL A 23 50.83 24.10 -19.56
N PRO A 24 51.84 24.83 -19.05
CA PRO A 24 52.10 26.19 -19.50
C PRO A 24 52.36 26.10 -21.00
N THR A 25 51.31 26.34 -21.78
CA THR A 25 51.40 26.46 -23.21
C THR A 25 52.02 27.83 -23.36
N ALA A 26 53.28 27.82 -23.81
CA ALA A 26 54.02 28.98 -24.23
C ALA A 26 53.09 29.95 -25.00
N ALA A 27 52.68 31.01 -24.32
CA ALA A 27 52.09 32.23 -24.85
C ALA A 27 52.09 33.22 -23.68
N ALA A 28 52.72 34.39 -23.75
CA ALA A 28 53.18 35.11 -24.90
C ALA A 28 54.70 35.08 -24.98
N GLN A 29 55.24 35.30 -26.20
CA GLN A 29 56.35 36.21 -26.30
C GLN A 29 55.95 37.44 -25.47
N ALA A 30 56.40 37.52 -24.21
CA ALA A 30 56.70 38.82 -23.67
C ALA A 30 57.50 39.47 -24.80
N SER A 31 57.00 40.58 -25.35
CA SER A 31 57.88 41.54 -26.00
C SER A 31 59.09 41.55 -25.11
N THR A 32 60.22 41.05 -25.64
CA THR A 32 61.44 40.92 -24.86
C THR A 32 61.53 42.26 -24.15
N PRO A 33 61.52 42.31 -22.80
CA PRO A 33 61.76 43.57 -22.12
C PRO A 33 62.93 44.17 -22.87
N PRO A 34 62.88 45.44 -23.31
CA PRO A 34 64.05 46.01 -23.95
C PRO A 34 65.19 45.67 -23.01
N GLY A 35 66.06 44.77 -23.46
CA GLY A 35 67.15 44.31 -22.61
C GLY A 35 67.82 45.59 -22.16
N PRO A 36 68.21 45.73 -20.89
CA PRO A 36 68.94 46.92 -20.48
C PRO A 36 69.95 47.17 -21.59
N LEU A 37 69.88 48.37 -22.21
CA LEU A 37 70.82 48.75 -23.26
C LEU A 37 72.16 48.23 -22.77
N PRO A 38 72.83 47.31 -23.50
CA PRO A 38 74.05 46.74 -22.99
C PRO A 38 74.94 47.93 -22.72
N LEU A 39 75.15 48.24 -21.44
CA LEU A 39 76.23 49.10 -21.00
C LEU A 39 77.44 48.28 -21.41
N THR A 40 77.91 48.50 -22.63
CA THR A 40 79.14 47.94 -23.12
C THR A 40 80.18 48.45 -22.14
N GLN A 41 80.62 47.59 -21.23
CA GLN A 41 81.81 47.79 -20.42
C GLN A 41 83.06 47.79 -21.32
N ASP A 42 83.01 48.51 -22.44
CA ASP A 42 84.21 48.92 -23.15
C ASP A 42 84.81 50.03 -22.29
N GLU A 43 85.62 49.61 -21.31
CA GLU A 43 86.52 50.39 -20.45
C GLU A 43 86.31 51.92 -20.47
N VAL A 44 85.10 52.38 -20.13
CA VAL A 44 84.91 53.78 -19.78
C VAL A 44 85.67 53.94 -18.49
N ALA A 45 86.73 54.74 -18.52
CA ALA A 45 87.57 55.08 -17.39
C ALA A 45 86.70 55.82 -16.35
N LEU A 46 85.97 55.04 -15.51
CA LEU A 46 85.11 55.52 -14.42
C LEU A 46 85.91 56.20 -13.31
N ASP A 47 87.23 56.23 -13.42
CA ASP A 47 88.17 57.01 -12.62
C ASP A 47 88.35 58.44 -13.15
N THR A 48 87.75 58.78 -14.30
CA THR A 48 87.70 60.13 -14.86
C THR A 48 86.29 60.73 -14.79
N ILE A 49 86.21 62.05 -14.65
CA ILE A 49 84.93 62.79 -14.59
C ILE A 49 84.14 62.62 -15.90
N GLU A 50 84.82 62.73 -17.04
CA GLU A 50 84.22 62.57 -18.38
C GLU A 50 83.64 61.16 -18.57
N GLY A 51 84.38 60.13 -18.13
CA GLY A 51 83.90 58.75 -18.17
C GLY A 51 82.69 58.51 -17.27
N ALA A 52 82.73 58.99 -16.02
CA ALA A 52 81.60 58.85 -15.09
C ALA A 52 80.35 59.61 -15.56
N TYR A 53 80.50 60.80 -16.13
CA TYR A 53 79.36 61.58 -16.65
C TYR A 53 78.77 60.98 -17.92
N THR A 54 79.60 60.43 -18.81
CA THR A 54 79.13 59.68 -19.98
C THR A 54 78.31 58.46 -19.56
N HIS A 55 78.81 57.68 -18.61
CA HIS A 55 78.08 56.54 -18.04
C HIS A 55 76.75 56.96 -17.39
N PHE A 56 76.73 58.08 -16.65
CA PHE A 56 75.51 58.64 -16.08
C PHE A 56 74.44 58.93 -17.16
N GLN A 57 74.82 59.57 -18.27
CA GLN A 57 73.89 59.90 -19.36
C GLN A 57 73.33 58.64 -20.04
N GLU A 58 74.14 57.58 -20.19
CA GLU A 58 73.69 56.28 -20.70
C GLU A 58 72.66 55.62 -19.76
N VAL A 59 72.95 55.61 -18.46
CA VAL A 59 72.03 55.07 -17.44
C VAL A 59 70.73 55.90 -17.37
N LEU A 60 70.81 57.24 -17.52
CA LEU A 60 69.64 58.12 -17.56
C LEU A 60 68.75 57.85 -18.78
N ALA A 61 69.35 57.66 -19.95
CA ALA A 61 68.62 57.29 -21.17
C ALA A 61 67.97 55.92 -21.03
N ALA A 62 68.70 54.94 -20.48
CA ALA A 62 68.17 53.60 -20.21
C ALA A 62 67.02 53.64 -19.20
N ALA A 63 67.15 54.39 -18.11
CA ALA A 63 66.11 54.54 -17.09
C ALA A 63 64.85 55.21 -17.65
N THR A 64 65.03 56.25 -18.45
CA THR A 64 63.93 56.93 -19.15
C THR A 64 63.20 55.97 -20.08
N HIS A 65 63.94 55.28 -20.96
CA HIS A 65 63.34 54.31 -21.87
C HIS A 65 62.61 53.18 -21.13
N HIS A 66 63.20 52.68 -20.04
CA HIS A 66 62.62 51.62 -19.23
C HIS A 66 61.29 52.05 -18.59
N ILE A 67 61.24 53.23 -17.95
CA ILE A 67 60.02 53.78 -17.36
C ILE A 67 58.93 53.99 -18.41
N GLU A 68 59.27 54.57 -19.56
CA GLU A 68 58.30 54.82 -20.63
C GLU A 68 57.76 53.52 -21.24
N SER A 69 58.61 52.50 -21.38
CA SER A 69 58.18 51.19 -21.89
C SER A 69 57.10 50.52 -21.00
N TYR A 70 57.01 50.93 -19.72
CA TYR A 70 56.02 50.43 -18.76
C TYR A 70 54.99 51.48 -18.31
N ALA A 71 54.88 52.63 -18.99
CA ALA A 71 53.94 53.69 -18.63
C ALA A 71 52.46 53.27 -18.70
N ALA A 72 52.14 52.16 -19.39
CA ALA A 72 50.80 51.56 -19.41
C ALA A 72 50.51 50.68 -18.17
N THR A 73 51.56 50.26 -17.45
CA THR A 73 51.50 49.30 -16.33
C THR A 73 51.72 49.97 -14.99
N ILE A 74 52.60 50.99 -14.94
CA ILE A 74 52.89 51.79 -13.74
C ILE A 74 52.58 53.26 -13.98
N ASP A 75 52.38 54.04 -12.92
CA ASP A 75 52.37 55.50 -13.01
C ASP A 75 53.81 56.01 -13.18
N PRO A 76 54.20 56.55 -14.36
CA PRO A 76 55.56 57.00 -14.59
C PRO A 76 55.84 58.34 -13.90
N GLY A 77 54.82 59.10 -13.46
CA GLY A 77 54.96 60.47 -12.97
C GLY A 77 56.01 60.63 -11.84
N PRO A 78 55.91 59.86 -10.73
CA PRO A 78 56.88 59.93 -9.64
C PRO A 78 58.31 59.54 -10.07
N TYR A 79 58.45 58.65 -11.04
CA TYR A 79 59.75 58.21 -11.54
C TYR A 79 60.38 59.21 -12.47
N ARG A 80 59.61 59.78 -13.40
CA ARG A 80 60.05 60.89 -14.26
C ARG A 80 60.61 62.04 -13.44
N GLN A 81 59.95 62.40 -12.34
CA GLN A 81 60.45 63.44 -11.45
C GLN A 81 61.79 63.07 -10.82
N ARG A 82 61.95 61.83 -10.32
CA ARG A 82 63.22 61.35 -9.75
C ARG A 82 64.35 61.28 -10.78
N LEU A 83 64.05 60.98 -12.05
CA LEU A 83 65.03 61.04 -13.14
C LEU A 83 65.51 62.49 -13.38
N LEU A 84 64.57 63.44 -13.42
CA LEU A 84 64.87 64.87 -13.58
C LEU A 84 65.70 65.40 -12.40
N ASP A 85 65.35 65.01 -11.18
CA ASP A 85 66.08 65.42 -9.96
C ASP A 85 67.51 64.85 -9.96
N ALA A 86 67.70 63.59 -10.38
CA ALA A 86 69.03 62.97 -10.51
C ALA A 86 69.87 63.62 -11.61
N ALA A 87 69.26 63.98 -12.75
CA ALA A 87 69.91 64.71 -13.84
C ALA A 87 70.40 66.10 -13.39
N ALA A 88 69.52 66.87 -12.75
CA ALA A 88 69.88 68.18 -12.20
C ALA A 88 71.00 68.08 -11.15
N ALA A 89 70.95 67.08 -10.26
CA ALA A 89 71.98 66.86 -9.25
C ALA A 89 73.34 66.42 -9.83
N ALA A 90 73.34 65.70 -10.96
CA ALA A 90 74.57 65.32 -11.66
C ALA A 90 75.21 66.52 -12.38
N GLU A 91 74.41 67.43 -12.92
CA GLU A 91 74.89 68.71 -13.48
C GLU A 91 75.50 69.61 -12.40
N GLU A 92 74.85 69.75 -11.25
CA GLU A 92 75.39 70.51 -10.11
C GLU A 92 76.70 69.90 -9.58
N ALA A 93 76.81 68.57 -9.58
CA ALA A 93 78.00 67.86 -9.13
C ALA A 93 79.26 68.17 -9.94
N LEU A 94 79.14 68.56 -11.21
CA LEU A 94 80.30 68.90 -12.07
C LEU A 94 81.10 70.10 -11.55
N GLU A 95 80.45 71.01 -10.82
CA GLU A 95 81.04 72.22 -10.23
C GLU A 95 81.55 71.99 -8.79
N ALA A 96 81.40 70.78 -8.26
CA ALA A 96 81.82 70.44 -6.90
C ALA A 96 83.33 70.22 -6.77
N SER A 97 83.85 70.26 -5.54
CA SER A 97 85.27 69.97 -5.27
C SER A 97 85.65 68.49 -5.48
N ASP A 98 84.67 67.59 -5.51
CA ASP A 98 84.84 66.15 -5.78
C ASP A 98 83.68 65.62 -6.66
N PRO A 99 83.69 65.94 -7.96
CA PRO A 99 82.58 65.67 -8.88
C PRO A 99 82.40 64.19 -9.21
N LEU A 100 83.47 63.40 -9.15
CA LEU A 100 83.50 62.01 -9.63
C LEU A 100 82.58 61.09 -8.82
N GLU A 101 82.70 61.10 -7.50
CA GLU A 101 81.93 60.23 -6.61
C GLU A 101 80.45 60.66 -6.54
N LEU A 102 80.17 61.96 -6.68
CA LEU A 102 78.81 62.47 -6.74
C LEU A 102 78.07 62.00 -8.01
N ILE A 103 78.74 61.99 -9.17
CA ILE A 103 78.16 61.51 -10.44
C ILE A 103 77.92 59.99 -10.40
N LYS A 104 78.84 59.21 -9.83
CA LYS A 104 78.64 57.77 -9.59
C LYS A 104 77.44 57.52 -8.68
N ALA A 105 77.29 58.30 -7.62
CA ALA A 105 76.14 58.18 -6.71
C ALA A 105 74.80 58.48 -7.41
N GLN A 106 74.74 59.45 -8.33
CA GLN A 106 73.51 59.67 -9.12
C GLN A 106 73.26 58.54 -10.13
N SER A 107 74.31 57.99 -10.75
CA SER A 107 74.20 56.82 -11.64
C SER A 107 73.61 55.62 -10.91
N GLN A 108 74.06 55.37 -9.67
CA GLN A 108 73.50 54.32 -8.81
C GLN A 108 72.02 54.58 -8.48
N LYS A 109 71.61 55.82 -8.16
CA LYS A 109 70.19 56.13 -7.91
C LYS A 109 69.31 55.88 -9.14
N LEU A 110 69.81 56.14 -10.35
CA LEU A 110 69.09 55.83 -11.59
C LEU A 110 68.94 54.32 -11.79
N GLN A 111 69.98 53.55 -11.47
CA GLN A 111 69.89 52.08 -11.46
C GLN A 111 68.89 51.58 -10.41
N ASP A 112 68.88 52.15 -9.21
CA ASP A 112 67.90 51.82 -8.16
C ASP A 112 66.46 52.12 -8.63
N ILE A 113 66.25 53.18 -9.42
CA ILE A 113 64.96 53.50 -10.05
C ILE A 113 64.57 52.44 -11.08
N ILE A 114 65.49 52.02 -11.95
CA ILE A 114 65.26 50.93 -12.92
C ILE A 114 64.85 49.65 -12.19
N ASP A 115 65.59 49.29 -11.15
CA ASP A 115 65.35 48.07 -10.37
C ASP A 115 64.00 48.12 -9.64
N GLU A 116 63.64 49.28 -9.07
CA GLU A 116 62.34 49.51 -8.43
C GLU A 116 61.18 49.37 -9.43
N VAL A 117 61.29 50.00 -10.61
CA VAL A 117 60.28 49.92 -11.69
C VAL A 117 60.14 48.49 -12.18
N THR A 118 61.26 47.80 -12.40
CA THR A 118 61.30 46.38 -12.79
C THR A 118 60.59 45.51 -11.76
N GLY A 119 60.88 45.71 -10.47
CA GLY A 119 60.23 44.99 -9.37
C GLY A 119 58.72 45.21 -9.33
N LYS A 120 58.25 46.45 -9.53
CA LYS A 120 56.80 46.77 -9.55
C LYS A 120 56.07 46.14 -10.72
N VAL A 121 56.66 46.18 -11.92
CA VAL A 121 56.07 45.56 -13.11
C VAL A 121 55.99 44.03 -12.91
N ALA A 122 57.06 43.40 -12.43
CA ALA A 122 57.07 41.97 -12.14
C ALA A 122 56.01 41.59 -11.09
N LEU A 123 55.81 42.42 -10.06
CA LEU A 123 54.76 42.21 -9.06
C LEU A 123 53.36 42.24 -9.68
N ILE A 124 53.08 43.21 -10.57
CA ILE A 124 51.78 43.33 -11.25
C ILE A 124 51.50 42.10 -12.13
N ASP A 125 52.49 41.63 -12.88
CA ASP A 125 52.36 40.44 -13.73
C ASP A 125 52.09 39.17 -12.92
N VAL A 126 52.77 39.02 -11.78
CA VAL A 126 52.58 37.89 -10.86
C VAL A 126 51.22 37.97 -10.17
N MET A 127 50.74 39.16 -9.78
CA MET A 127 49.38 39.35 -9.28
C MET A 127 48.31 38.98 -10.32
N SER A 128 48.50 39.34 -11.59
CA SER A 128 47.60 38.91 -12.67
C SER A 128 47.56 37.39 -12.83
N SER A 129 48.70 36.73 -12.63
CA SER A 129 48.78 35.26 -12.62
C SER A 129 48.08 34.66 -11.40
N PHE A 130 48.22 35.27 -10.23
CA PHE A 130 47.51 34.88 -9.01
C PHE A 130 45.98 34.94 -9.19
N ASP A 131 45.45 36.00 -9.82
CA ASP A 131 44.00 36.12 -10.10
C ASP A 131 43.46 34.97 -10.95
N LYS A 132 44.22 34.50 -11.94
CA LYS A 132 43.83 33.34 -12.78
C LYS A 132 43.81 32.03 -11.97
N VAL A 133 44.78 31.85 -11.08
CA VAL A 133 44.85 30.70 -10.16
C VAL A 133 43.67 30.74 -9.19
N LEU A 134 43.37 31.92 -8.63
CA LEU A 134 42.25 32.12 -7.73
C LEU A 134 40.90 31.83 -8.39
N ALA A 135 40.67 32.29 -9.63
CA ALA A 135 39.44 31.99 -10.36
C ALA A 135 39.26 30.47 -10.59
N THR A 136 40.35 29.74 -10.81
CA THR A 136 40.35 28.27 -10.90
C THR A 136 39.99 27.64 -9.56
N ALA A 137 40.53 28.17 -8.46
CA ALA A 137 40.25 27.70 -7.12
C ALA A 137 38.78 27.92 -6.70
N GLU A 138 38.23 29.11 -6.98
CA GLU A 138 36.83 29.44 -6.68
C GLU A 138 35.87 28.52 -7.44
N ARG A 139 36.17 28.18 -8.69
CA ARG A 139 35.39 27.20 -9.46
C ARG A 139 35.45 25.80 -8.83
N ALA A 140 36.64 25.34 -8.47
CA ALA A 140 36.82 24.04 -7.82
C ALA A 140 36.07 23.95 -6.47
N LEU A 141 36.07 25.03 -5.68
CA LEU A 141 35.28 25.14 -4.45
C LEU A 141 33.78 25.08 -4.73
N ALA A 142 33.29 25.78 -5.76
CA ALA A 142 31.88 25.77 -6.13
C ALA A 142 31.40 24.36 -6.52
N ASP A 143 32.18 23.64 -7.33
CA ASP A 143 31.87 22.28 -7.75
C ASP A 143 31.86 21.29 -6.57
N ALA A 144 32.87 21.36 -5.70
CA ALA A 144 32.94 20.53 -4.50
C ALA A 144 31.78 20.83 -3.53
N LYS A 145 31.38 22.10 -3.40
CA LYS A 145 30.23 22.51 -2.57
C LYS A 145 28.91 22.01 -3.16
N ALA A 146 28.70 22.11 -4.47
CA ALA A 146 27.52 21.55 -5.14
C ALA A 146 27.42 20.02 -4.94
N ALA A 147 28.56 19.35 -4.86
CA ALA A 147 28.68 17.94 -4.50
C ALA A 147 28.60 17.64 -2.99
N LYS A 148 28.37 18.66 -2.14
CA LYS A 148 28.27 18.56 -0.67
C LYS A 148 29.52 17.99 0.01
N VAL A 149 30.71 18.27 -0.54
CA VAL A 149 31.99 17.92 0.08
C VAL A 149 32.34 18.96 1.13
N ASP A 150 32.82 18.54 2.30
CA ASP A 150 33.33 19.49 3.30
C ASP A 150 34.73 20.00 2.91
N ILE A 151 34.73 21.25 2.47
CA ILE A 151 35.88 22.02 2.02
C ILE A 151 36.08 23.30 2.84
N THR A 152 35.41 23.42 3.99
CA THR A 152 35.35 24.67 4.78
C THR A 152 36.74 25.21 5.12
N ALA A 153 37.63 24.33 5.61
CA ALA A 153 39.01 24.70 5.93
C ALA A 153 39.81 25.16 4.69
N LEU A 154 39.62 24.50 3.55
CA LEU A 154 40.34 24.82 2.30
C LEU A 154 39.85 26.14 1.69
N ALA A 155 38.55 26.43 1.80
CA ALA A 155 37.98 27.72 1.42
C ALA A 155 38.57 28.85 2.28
N SER A 156 38.75 28.64 3.59
CA SER A 156 39.44 29.60 4.48
C SER A 156 40.88 29.83 4.04
N THR A 157 41.64 28.76 3.78
CA THR A 157 43.03 28.85 3.32
C THR A 157 43.16 29.68 2.04
N ILE A 158 42.27 29.47 1.06
CA ILE A 158 42.27 30.25 -0.19
C ILE A 158 41.91 31.72 0.06
N ALA A 159 40.94 31.99 0.93
CA ALA A 159 40.56 33.36 1.28
C ALA A 159 41.68 34.11 2.03
N GLU A 160 42.38 33.43 2.93
CA GLU A 160 43.53 33.98 3.66
C GLU A 160 44.73 34.21 2.73
N ALA A 161 45.02 33.27 1.82
CA ALA A 161 46.07 33.42 0.81
C ALA A 161 45.79 34.62 -0.11
N LYS A 162 44.53 34.81 -0.52
CA LYS A 162 44.09 36.01 -1.26
C LYS A 162 44.36 37.29 -0.50
N ALA A 163 44.06 37.32 0.80
CA ALA A 163 44.30 38.50 1.64
C ALA A 163 45.81 38.79 1.79
N ARG A 164 46.65 37.75 1.96
CA ARG A 164 48.11 37.90 2.06
C ARG A 164 48.76 38.32 0.75
N ALA A 165 48.33 37.75 -0.39
CA ALA A 165 48.81 38.15 -1.71
C ALA A 165 48.50 39.62 -2.02
N ALA A 166 47.32 40.10 -1.63
CA ALA A 166 46.94 41.51 -1.77
C ALA A 166 47.77 42.47 -0.89
N ALA A 167 48.40 41.96 0.18
CA ALA A 167 49.25 42.72 1.09
C ALA A 167 50.76 42.56 0.78
N ALA A 168 51.14 41.73 -0.18
CA ALA A 168 52.54 41.49 -0.53
C ALA A 168 53.15 42.71 -1.23
N THR A 169 54.37 43.07 -0.82
CA THR A 169 55.13 44.19 -1.38
C THR A 169 56.19 43.77 -2.39
N ASP A 170 56.38 42.46 -2.58
CA ASP A 170 57.38 41.86 -3.47
C ASP A 170 56.83 40.63 -4.19
N VAL A 171 57.56 40.21 -5.23
CA VAL A 171 57.19 39.08 -6.11
C VAL A 171 57.16 37.76 -5.35
N ASP A 172 58.16 37.52 -4.49
CA ASP A 172 58.32 36.25 -3.78
C ASP A 172 57.14 36.00 -2.81
N GLY A 173 56.63 37.05 -2.17
CA GLY A 173 55.43 36.99 -1.34
C GLY A 173 54.19 36.54 -2.12
N VAL A 174 53.97 37.04 -3.34
CA VAL A 174 52.84 36.60 -4.18
C VAL A 174 53.05 35.18 -4.71
N LEU A 175 54.27 34.83 -5.13
CA LEU A 175 54.59 33.47 -5.58
C LEU A 175 54.35 32.42 -4.48
N ALA A 176 54.72 32.73 -3.22
CA ALA A 176 54.45 31.86 -2.08
C ALA A 176 52.94 31.60 -1.90
N GLU A 177 52.10 32.62 -2.07
CA GLU A 177 50.64 32.46 -1.97
C GLU A 177 50.03 31.75 -3.19
N ILE A 178 50.62 31.88 -4.39
CA ILE A 178 50.25 31.04 -5.56
C ILE A 178 50.43 29.55 -5.21
N ASP A 179 51.55 29.18 -4.59
CA ASP A 179 51.81 27.79 -4.19
C ASP A 179 50.81 27.29 -3.14
N VAL A 180 50.45 28.15 -2.17
CA VAL A 180 49.41 27.84 -1.18
C VAL A 180 48.06 27.58 -1.84
N VAL A 181 47.64 28.44 -2.78
CA VAL A 181 46.37 28.25 -3.49
C VAL A 181 46.41 26.99 -4.36
N ASN A 182 47.50 26.75 -5.11
CA ASN A 182 47.65 25.53 -5.92
C ASN A 182 47.60 24.25 -5.08
N ALA A 183 48.23 24.24 -3.90
CA ALA A 183 48.16 23.13 -2.96
C ALA A 183 46.71 22.93 -2.44
N ALA A 184 46.02 24.02 -2.10
CA ALA A 184 44.63 23.97 -1.67
C ALA A 184 43.69 23.44 -2.78
N VAL A 185 43.87 23.88 -4.04
CA VAL A 185 43.10 23.38 -5.20
C VAL A 185 43.32 21.89 -5.40
N THR A 186 44.56 21.43 -5.31
CA THR A 186 44.89 20.00 -5.42
C THR A 186 44.23 19.19 -4.30
N ALA A 187 44.20 19.74 -3.07
CA ALA A 187 43.51 19.12 -1.95
C ALA A 187 41.98 19.09 -2.13
N VAL A 188 41.37 20.16 -2.67
CA VAL A 188 39.94 20.22 -3.00
C VAL A 188 39.60 19.14 -4.04
N ALA A 189 40.36 19.08 -5.14
CA ALA A 189 40.16 18.08 -6.20
C ALA A 189 40.28 16.65 -5.66
N SER A 190 41.26 16.39 -4.79
CA SER A 190 41.47 15.09 -4.15
C SER A 190 40.30 14.70 -3.24
N LYS A 191 39.83 15.63 -2.39
CA LYS A 191 38.64 15.41 -1.54
C LYS A 191 37.38 15.16 -2.37
N TYR A 192 37.20 15.93 -3.44
CA TYR A 192 36.04 15.78 -4.31
C TYR A 192 36.05 14.44 -5.05
N LEU A 193 37.19 14.02 -5.59
CA LEU A 193 37.36 12.71 -6.20
C LEU A 193 37.08 11.57 -5.21
N ALA A 194 37.59 11.68 -3.97
CA ALA A 194 37.33 10.69 -2.93
C ALA A 194 35.83 10.57 -2.61
N ALA A 195 35.11 11.69 -2.47
CA ALA A 195 33.68 11.70 -2.26
C ALA A 195 32.90 11.09 -3.44
N ALA A 196 33.27 11.43 -4.67
CA ALA A 196 32.66 10.85 -5.87
C ALA A 196 32.85 9.33 -5.96
N LYS A 197 34.06 8.83 -5.64
CA LYS A 197 34.36 7.38 -5.57
C LYS A 197 33.59 6.69 -4.45
N GLY A 198 33.43 7.35 -3.29
CA GLY A 198 32.58 6.87 -2.20
C GLY A 198 31.12 6.68 -2.63
N ALA A 199 30.55 7.66 -3.33
CA ALA A 199 29.19 7.58 -3.88
C ALA A 199 29.04 6.42 -4.89
N LEU A 200 30.03 6.22 -5.78
CA LEU A 200 30.04 5.09 -6.71
C LEU A 200 30.07 3.74 -5.98
N SER A 201 30.84 3.63 -4.89
CA SER A 201 30.91 2.41 -4.08
C SER A 201 29.54 2.08 -3.44
N HIS A 202 28.84 3.09 -2.92
CA HIS A 202 27.48 2.94 -2.41
C HIS A 202 26.51 2.51 -3.51
N ALA A 203 26.53 3.16 -4.68
CA ALA A 203 25.70 2.79 -5.82
C ALA A 203 26.00 1.36 -6.31
N SER A 204 27.27 0.95 -6.31
CA SER A 204 27.69 -0.41 -6.68
C SER A 204 27.18 -1.46 -5.69
N SER A 205 27.18 -1.15 -4.40
CA SER A 205 26.61 -2.02 -3.36
C SER A 205 25.08 -2.15 -3.52
N ALA A 206 24.40 -1.04 -3.81
CA ALA A 206 22.97 -1.05 -4.11
C ALA A 206 22.65 -1.89 -5.36
N TRP A 207 23.47 -1.79 -6.41
CA TRP A 207 23.38 -2.63 -7.60
C TRP A 207 23.51 -4.12 -7.27
N GLN A 208 24.51 -4.52 -6.48
CA GLN A 208 24.66 -5.92 -6.07
C GLN A 208 23.43 -6.45 -5.32
N ASN A 209 22.82 -5.62 -4.46
CA ASN A 209 21.58 -5.98 -3.78
C ASN A 209 20.40 -6.12 -4.77
N ALA A 210 20.31 -5.26 -5.78
CA ALA A 210 19.32 -5.40 -6.84
C ALA A 210 19.52 -6.68 -7.68
N VAL A 211 20.77 -7.04 -8.00
CA VAL A 211 21.10 -8.30 -8.69
C VAL A 211 20.69 -9.51 -7.85
N LYS A 212 20.97 -9.51 -6.54
CA LYS A 212 20.52 -10.56 -5.61
C LYS A 212 18.99 -10.67 -5.61
N ALA A 213 18.28 -9.54 -5.53
CA ALA A 213 16.81 -9.52 -5.58
C ALA A 213 16.24 -10.01 -6.91
N ALA A 214 16.97 -9.82 -8.02
CA ALA A 214 16.59 -10.26 -9.35
C ALA A 214 16.84 -11.74 -9.64
N LYS A 215 17.71 -12.40 -8.87
CA LYS A 215 18.12 -13.79 -9.09
C LYS A 215 16.89 -14.72 -9.15
N GLY A 216 16.75 -15.44 -10.26
CA GLY A 216 15.64 -16.36 -10.51
C GLY A 216 14.30 -15.70 -10.86
N LYS A 217 14.26 -14.36 -11.00
CA LYS A 217 13.05 -13.59 -11.30
C LYS A 217 13.12 -12.87 -12.63
N VAL A 218 14.18 -12.09 -12.85
CA VAL A 218 14.38 -11.29 -14.07
C VAL A 218 15.84 -11.35 -14.50
N SER A 219 16.07 -11.31 -15.81
CA SER A 219 17.43 -11.16 -16.33
C SER A 219 17.89 -9.72 -16.12
N VAL A 220 19.13 -9.57 -15.63
CA VAL A 220 19.80 -8.27 -15.44
C VAL A 220 20.98 -8.08 -16.39
N SER A 221 21.23 -9.02 -17.31
CA SER A 221 22.45 -9.06 -18.14
C SER A 221 22.73 -7.76 -18.89
N ALA A 222 21.71 -7.18 -19.53
CA ALA A 222 21.83 -5.92 -20.27
C ALA A 222 22.23 -4.74 -19.37
N TRP A 223 21.76 -4.71 -18.12
CA TRP A 223 22.15 -3.68 -17.14
C TRP A 223 23.52 -3.98 -16.54
N SER A 224 23.84 -5.24 -16.26
CA SER A 224 25.16 -5.65 -15.77
C SER A 224 26.29 -5.17 -16.69
N VAL A 225 26.13 -5.32 -18.00
CA VAL A 225 27.13 -4.83 -18.98
C VAL A 225 27.35 -3.31 -18.83
N LYS A 226 26.27 -2.53 -18.72
CA LYS A 226 26.36 -1.07 -18.53
C LYS A 226 27.00 -0.69 -17.20
N VAL A 227 26.63 -1.37 -16.12
CA VAL A 227 27.20 -1.12 -14.79
C VAL A 227 28.68 -1.45 -14.77
N THR A 228 29.10 -2.58 -15.35
CA THR A 228 30.52 -2.95 -15.44
C THR A 228 31.31 -1.93 -16.26
N ALA A 229 30.77 -1.45 -17.39
CA ALA A 229 31.41 -0.40 -18.18
C ALA A 229 31.54 0.92 -17.40
N ALA A 230 30.47 1.34 -16.71
CA ALA A 230 30.47 2.55 -15.89
C ALA A 230 31.49 2.47 -14.74
N GLN A 231 31.55 1.32 -14.05
CA GLN A 231 32.52 1.08 -12.99
C GLN A 231 33.96 1.11 -13.51
N LYS A 232 34.23 0.49 -14.67
CA LYS A 232 35.57 0.49 -15.29
C LYS A 232 36.01 1.91 -15.68
N LEU A 233 35.11 2.68 -16.30
CA LEU A 233 35.41 4.06 -16.71
C LEU A 233 35.64 4.97 -15.49
N ALA A 234 34.83 4.84 -14.44
CA ALA A 234 35.00 5.62 -13.22
C ALA A 234 36.25 5.23 -12.43
N ALA A 235 36.65 3.96 -12.43
CA ALA A 235 37.87 3.50 -11.78
C ALA A 235 39.13 4.08 -12.44
N ALA A 236 39.12 4.25 -13.77
CA ALA A 236 40.20 4.83 -14.54
C ALA A 236 40.23 6.37 -14.51
N SER A 237 39.15 7.03 -14.07
CA SER A 237 39.03 8.49 -14.08
C SER A 237 39.63 9.13 -12.83
N THR A 238 40.38 10.21 -13.04
CA THR A 238 40.78 11.19 -12.01
C THR A 238 39.83 12.37 -11.94
N ASP A 239 38.94 12.53 -12.93
CA ASP A 239 37.91 13.56 -12.93
C ASP A 239 36.69 13.14 -12.08
N PRO A 240 36.36 13.86 -11.00
CA PRO A 240 35.18 13.59 -10.17
C PRO A 240 33.86 13.74 -10.94
N ALA A 241 33.76 14.61 -11.95
CA ALA A 241 32.54 14.80 -12.72
C ALA A 241 32.22 13.55 -13.56
N VAL A 242 33.23 12.95 -14.20
CA VAL A 242 33.10 11.65 -14.86
C VAL A 242 32.65 10.56 -13.88
N VAL A 243 33.25 10.48 -12.68
CA VAL A 243 32.86 9.49 -11.66
C VAL A 243 31.40 9.67 -11.25
N GLN A 244 30.94 10.92 -11.02
CA GLN A 244 29.54 11.20 -10.70
C GLN A 244 28.58 10.84 -11.84
N ALA A 245 28.94 11.13 -13.10
CA ALA A 245 28.15 10.73 -14.25
C ALA A 245 27.98 9.20 -14.32
N GLN A 246 29.05 8.44 -14.07
CA GLN A 246 28.99 6.98 -14.03
C GLN A 246 28.20 6.45 -12.83
N THR A 247 28.27 7.10 -11.67
CA THR A 247 27.41 6.77 -10.51
C THR A 247 25.92 6.82 -10.89
N LYS A 248 25.49 7.87 -11.61
CA LYS A 248 24.09 7.99 -12.09
C LYS A 248 23.67 6.84 -13.03
N VAL A 249 24.60 6.33 -13.85
CA VAL A 249 24.35 5.16 -14.70
C VAL A 249 24.06 3.92 -13.85
N VAL A 250 24.86 3.69 -12.80
CA VAL A 250 24.67 2.55 -11.87
C VAL A 250 23.35 2.67 -11.11
N GLU A 251 23.01 3.87 -10.63
CA GLU A 251 21.74 4.13 -9.95
C GLU A 251 20.53 3.91 -10.86
N ALA A 252 20.58 4.38 -12.11
CA ALA A 252 19.51 4.18 -13.09
C ALA A 252 19.31 2.69 -13.41
N ALA A 253 20.40 1.93 -13.61
CA ALA A 253 20.36 0.49 -13.80
C ALA A 253 19.76 -0.24 -12.59
N THR A 254 20.16 0.16 -11.37
CA THR A 254 19.62 -0.37 -10.11
C THR A 254 18.11 -0.16 -10.01
N LYS A 255 17.63 1.07 -10.29
CA LYS A 255 16.20 1.40 -10.28
C LYS A 255 15.42 0.57 -11.31
N ALA A 256 15.95 0.40 -12.51
CA ALA A 256 15.32 -0.39 -13.57
C ALA A 256 15.22 -1.88 -13.22
N ALA A 257 16.27 -2.46 -12.63
CA ALA A 257 16.28 -3.83 -12.15
C ALA A 257 15.22 -4.05 -11.05
N LEU A 258 15.19 -3.19 -10.04
CA LEU A 258 14.20 -3.28 -8.95
C LEU A 258 12.76 -3.12 -9.45
N ALA A 259 12.51 -2.21 -10.40
CA ALA A 259 11.19 -2.06 -11.01
C ALA A 259 10.74 -3.35 -11.73
N SER A 260 11.68 -4.01 -12.42
CA SER A 260 11.42 -5.27 -13.12
C SER A 260 11.16 -6.43 -12.15
N VAL A 261 11.92 -6.50 -11.05
CA VAL A 261 11.66 -7.46 -9.96
C VAL A 261 10.27 -7.26 -9.37
N LYS A 262 9.88 -6.01 -9.09
CA LYS A 262 8.55 -5.68 -8.57
C LYS A 262 7.45 -6.12 -9.54
N LEU A 263 7.62 -5.86 -10.84
CA LEU A 263 6.69 -6.30 -11.88
C LEU A 263 6.56 -7.83 -11.94
N HIS A 264 7.68 -8.54 -11.86
CA HIS A 264 7.69 -10.00 -11.80
C HIS A 264 6.88 -10.53 -10.61
N ASP A 265 7.14 -10.00 -9.40
CA ASP A 265 6.50 -10.49 -8.17
C ASP A 265 4.98 -10.26 -8.18
N VAL A 266 4.51 -9.10 -8.67
CA VAL A 266 3.07 -8.86 -8.79
C VAL A 266 2.41 -9.71 -9.87
N LYS A 267 3.09 -10.00 -10.99
CA LYS A 267 2.59 -10.94 -12.01
C LYS A 267 2.53 -12.36 -11.47
N ALA A 268 3.52 -12.80 -10.69
CA ALA A 268 3.50 -14.10 -10.02
C ALA A 268 2.34 -14.21 -9.01
N ALA A 269 2.07 -13.15 -8.25
CA ALA A 269 0.92 -13.09 -7.34
C ALA A 269 -0.42 -13.14 -8.10
N PHE A 270 -0.53 -12.46 -9.23
CA PHE A 270 -1.69 -12.53 -10.11
C PHE A 270 -1.90 -13.97 -10.62
N THR A 271 -0.85 -14.63 -11.13
CA THR A 271 -0.91 -16.03 -11.59
C THR A 271 -1.40 -16.98 -10.50
N LYS A 272 -0.92 -16.82 -9.25
CA LYS A 272 -1.42 -17.60 -8.11
C LYS A 272 -2.92 -17.35 -7.86
N ALA A 273 -3.38 -16.10 -7.94
CA ALA A 273 -4.80 -15.77 -7.81
C ALA A 273 -5.63 -16.38 -8.95
N VAL A 274 -5.13 -16.41 -10.18
CA VAL A 274 -5.80 -17.09 -11.31
C VAL A 274 -5.93 -18.59 -11.07
N ALA A 275 -4.88 -19.23 -10.53
CA ALA A 275 -4.95 -20.65 -10.17
C ALA A 275 -5.98 -20.93 -9.07
N GLU A 276 -6.09 -20.04 -8.08
CA GLU A 276 -7.14 -20.11 -7.06
C GLU A 276 -8.53 -19.90 -7.66
N TRP A 277 -8.70 -18.92 -8.54
CA TRP A 277 -9.95 -18.70 -9.27
C TRP A 277 -10.41 -19.96 -9.99
N LYS A 278 -9.52 -20.66 -10.72
CA LYS A 278 -9.86 -21.91 -11.41
C LYS A 278 -10.42 -22.99 -10.47
N LYS A 279 -9.91 -23.09 -9.24
CA LYS A 279 -10.44 -24.01 -8.22
C LYS A 279 -11.85 -23.60 -7.78
N VAL A 280 -12.07 -22.30 -7.57
CA VAL A 280 -13.37 -21.75 -7.16
C VAL A 280 -14.42 -21.86 -8.27
N GLU A 281 -14.04 -21.58 -9.51
CA GLU A 281 -14.89 -21.73 -10.69
C GLU A 281 -15.36 -23.19 -10.85
N LYS A 282 -14.44 -24.15 -10.71
CA LYS A 282 -14.79 -25.58 -10.71
C LYS A 282 -15.78 -25.92 -9.58
N ALA A 283 -15.58 -25.37 -8.39
CA ALA A 283 -16.48 -25.58 -7.26
C ALA A 283 -17.87 -24.94 -7.45
N ALA A 284 -17.93 -23.86 -8.25
CA ALA A 284 -19.15 -23.11 -8.58
C ALA A 284 -20.00 -23.77 -9.68
N LYS A 285 -19.41 -24.60 -10.53
CA LYS A 285 -20.09 -25.27 -11.65
C LYS A 285 -21.34 -26.01 -11.17
N GLY A 286 -22.48 -25.70 -11.79
CA GLY A 286 -23.80 -26.27 -11.47
C GLY A 286 -24.43 -25.76 -10.17
N LYS A 287 -23.78 -24.84 -9.44
CA LYS A 287 -24.28 -24.30 -8.16
C LYS A 287 -24.61 -22.81 -8.23
N VAL A 288 -23.73 -22.02 -8.85
CA VAL A 288 -23.87 -20.56 -8.97
C VAL A 288 -23.34 -20.05 -10.31
N THR A 289 -23.93 -18.97 -10.82
CA THR A 289 -23.51 -18.33 -12.08
C THR A 289 -22.36 -17.36 -11.82
N VAL A 290 -21.28 -17.47 -12.60
CA VAL A 290 -20.05 -16.67 -12.46
C VAL A 290 -19.61 -15.96 -13.76
N SER A 291 -20.51 -15.82 -14.73
CA SER A 291 -20.19 -15.31 -16.08
C SER A 291 -19.61 -13.88 -16.07
N ALA A 292 -20.10 -13.01 -15.18
CA ALA A 292 -19.58 -11.65 -15.05
C ALA A 292 -18.15 -11.60 -14.52
N GLU A 293 -17.84 -12.44 -13.51
CA GLU A 293 -16.48 -12.58 -12.97
C GLU A 293 -15.52 -13.18 -14.00
N VAL A 294 -15.95 -14.20 -14.76
CA VAL A 294 -15.15 -14.81 -15.83
C VAL A 294 -14.80 -13.78 -16.92
N LYS A 295 -15.75 -12.92 -17.30
CA LYS A 295 -15.50 -11.80 -18.24
C LYS A 295 -14.45 -10.83 -17.68
N ARG A 296 -14.55 -10.43 -16.40
CA ARG A 296 -13.57 -9.56 -15.75
C ARG A 296 -12.19 -10.21 -15.67
N LEU A 297 -12.10 -11.50 -15.32
CA LEU A 297 -10.84 -12.24 -15.32
C LEU A 297 -10.20 -12.27 -16.72
N THR A 298 -11.00 -12.50 -17.76
CA THR A 298 -10.51 -12.53 -19.15
C THR A 298 -9.92 -11.18 -19.55
N ALA A 299 -10.61 -10.07 -19.23
CA ALA A 299 -10.08 -8.73 -19.45
C ALA A 299 -8.81 -8.46 -18.64
N ALA A 300 -8.77 -8.87 -17.37
CA ALA A 300 -7.60 -8.72 -16.52
C ALA A 300 -6.39 -9.52 -17.02
N LEU A 301 -6.59 -10.75 -17.51
CA LEU A 301 -5.54 -11.57 -18.12
C LEU A 301 -4.92 -10.86 -19.33
N ALA A 302 -5.76 -10.31 -20.21
CA ALA A 302 -5.29 -9.55 -21.38
C ALA A 302 -4.52 -8.29 -20.99
N ALA A 303 -5.00 -7.54 -19.98
CA ALA A 303 -4.35 -6.34 -19.49
C ALA A 303 -3.01 -6.62 -18.78
N VAL A 304 -2.97 -7.62 -17.88
CA VAL A 304 -1.75 -7.99 -17.13
C VAL A 304 -0.66 -8.51 -18.08
N LYS A 305 -1.03 -9.23 -19.14
CA LYS A 305 -0.06 -9.69 -20.15
C LYS A 305 0.71 -8.54 -20.78
N LYS A 306 0.03 -7.41 -21.07
CA LYS A 306 0.60 -6.23 -21.73
C LYS A 306 1.17 -5.18 -20.77
N SER A 307 0.82 -5.23 -19.48
CA SER A 307 1.19 -4.20 -18.53
C SER A 307 2.68 -4.27 -18.13
N SER A 308 3.30 -3.09 -18.12
CA SER A 308 4.62 -2.81 -17.54
C SER A 308 4.53 -2.10 -16.18
N ASP A 309 3.32 -1.73 -15.73
CA ASP A 309 3.08 -1.03 -14.46
C ASP A 309 2.75 -2.02 -13.33
N PRO A 310 3.62 -2.19 -12.32
CA PRO A 310 3.35 -3.08 -11.20
C PRO A 310 2.10 -2.68 -10.38
N ALA A 311 1.79 -1.38 -10.28
CA ALA A 311 0.65 -0.90 -9.53
C ALA A 311 -0.67 -1.31 -10.20
N GLN A 312 -0.72 -1.23 -11.53
CA GLN A 312 -1.87 -1.71 -12.30
C GLN A 312 -2.08 -3.22 -12.14
N VAL A 313 -1.02 -4.04 -12.22
CA VAL A 313 -1.11 -5.50 -12.01
C VAL A 313 -1.58 -5.85 -10.59
N ALA A 314 -1.11 -5.10 -9.58
CA ALA A 314 -1.56 -5.27 -8.20
C ALA A 314 -3.06 -4.98 -8.04
N LYS A 315 -3.60 -3.93 -8.70
CA LYS A 315 -5.04 -3.62 -8.71
C LYS A 315 -5.86 -4.78 -9.28
N TYR A 316 -5.44 -5.36 -10.41
CA TYR A 316 -6.12 -6.54 -10.98
C TYR A 316 -6.07 -7.75 -10.04
N THR A 317 -4.95 -7.96 -9.36
CA THR A 317 -4.80 -9.04 -8.37
C THR A 317 -5.77 -8.88 -7.21
N THR A 318 -5.90 -7.67 -6.66
CA THR A 318 -6.85 -7.37 -5.57
C THR A 318 -8.28 -7.57 -6.03
N ALA A 319 -8.66 -7.04 -7.20
CA ALA A 319 -9.99 -7.21 -7.76
C ALA A 319 -10.35 -8.70 -7.95
N LEU A 320 -9.42 -9.50 -8.48
CA LEU A 320 -9.61 -10.94 -8.64
C LEU A 320 -9.79 -11.64 -7.29
N ARG A 321 -9.01 -11.30 -6.26
CA ARG A 321 -9.18 -11.85 -4.91
C ARG A 321 -10.54 -11.49 -4.29
N THR A 322 -11.04 -10.29 -4.54
CA THR A 322 -12.40 -9.90 -4.13
C THR A 322 -13.45 -10.77 -4.84
N ASP A 323 -13.32 -11.00 -6.14
CA ASP A 323 -14.22 -11.86 -6.91
C ASP A 323 -14.18 -13.32 -6.42
N ILE A 324 -12.99 -13.87 -6.15
CA ILE A 324 -12.78 -15.20 -5.54
C ILE A 324 -13.59 -15.31 -4.23
N SER A 325 -13.44 -14.36 -3.31
CA SER A 325 -14.13 -14.38 -2.02
C SER A 325 -15.65 -14.30 -2.17
N LYS A 326 -16.14 -13.43 -3.07
CA LYS A 326 -17.58 -13.32 -3.36
C LYS A 326 -18.15 -14.63 -3.92
N VAL A 327 -17.45 -15.29 -4.84
CA VAL A 327 -17.92 -16.55 -5.42
C VAL A 327 -17.89 -17.67 -4.39
N LYS A 328 -16.83 -17.79 -3.57
CA LYS A 328 -16.77 -18.76 -2.45
C LYS A 328 -17.99 -18.62 -1.54
N ALA A 329 -18.30 -17.39 -1.10
CA ALA A 329 -19.46 -17.13 -0.25
C ALA A 329 -20.79 -17.54 -0.91
N ARG A 330 -20.96 -17.33 -2.23
CA ARG A 330 -22.14 -17.79 -2.97
C ARG A 330 -22.22 -19.31 -3.06
N VAL A 331 -21.10 -20.00 -3.29
CA VAL A 331 -21.03 -21.47 -3.32
C VAL A 331 -21.37 -22.06 -1.95
N ASP A 332 -20.81 -21.51 -0.88
CA ASP A 332 -21.09 -21.95 0.49
C ASP A 332 -22.56 -21.75 0.85
N MET A 333 -23.13 -20.60 0.47
CA MET A 333 -24.56 -20.32 0.64
C MET A 333 -25.44 -21.32 -0.11
N HIS A 334 -25.07 -21.68 -1.35
CA HIS A 334 -25.78 -22.73 -2.10
C HIS A 334 -25.76 -24.06 -1.34
N GLY A 335 -24.58 -24.47 -0.85
CA GLY A 335 -24.45 -25.70 -0.06
C GLY A 335 -25.29 -25.69 1.22
N ALA A 336 -25.29 -24.57 1.95
CA ALA A 336 -26.10 -24.39 3.15
C ALA A 336 -27.61 -24.45 2.85
N LYS A 337 -28.06 -23.82 1.76
CA LYS A 337 -29.46 -23.89 1.31
C LYS A 337 -29.90 -25.32 1.00
N THR A 338 -29.06 -26.11 0.32
CA THR A 338 -29.35 -27.51 0.01
C THR A 338 -29.49 -28.35 1.27
N ARG A 339 -28.56 -28.22 2.23
CA ARG A 339 -28.63 -28.92 3.53
C ARG A 339 -29.87 -28.52 4.32
N TYR A 340 -30.16 -27.21 4.38
CA TYR A 340 -31.33 -26.69 5.06
C TYR A 340 -32.63 -27.21 4.45
N ALA A 341 -32.75 -27.21 3.12
CA ALA A 341 -33.93 -27.72 2.41
C ALA A 341 -34.21 -29.20 2.74
N ALA A 342 -33.15 -30.03 2.78
CA ALA A 342 -33.26 -31.42 3.20
C ALA A 342 -33.73 -31.56 4.66
N ALA A 343 -33.14 -30.80 5.58
CA ALA A 343 -33.54 -30.80 7.00
C ALA A 343 -34.99 -30.34 7.19
N ALA A 344 -35.40 -29.26 6.51
CA ALA A 344 -36.75 -28.74 6.55
C ALA A 344 -37.77 -29.73 5.96
N LYS A 345 -37.43 -30.43 4.86
CA LYS A 345 -38.28 -31.48 4.28
C LYS A 345 -38.49 -32.64 5.26
N ALA A 346 -37.42 -33.09 5.92
CA ALA A 346 -37.51 -34.13 6.96
C ALA A 346 -38.37 -33.69 8.15
N ALA A 347 -38.16 -32.46 8.64
CA ALA A 347 -38.94 -31.88 9.73
C ALA A 347 -40.44 -31.76 9.40
N LYS A 348 -40.78 -31.29 8.19
CA LYS A 348 -42.17 -31.19 7.71
C LYS A 348 -42.84 -32.57 7.62
N LYS A 349 -42.17 -33.57 7.03
CA LYS A 349 -42.66 -34.95 6.95
C LYS A 349 -42.97 -35.51 8.34
N LEU A 350 -42.04 -35.34 9.28
CA LEU A 350 -42.21 -35.85 10.63
C LEU A 350 -43.30 -35.10 11.41
N THR A 351 -43.42 -33.78 11.22
CA THR A 351 -44.50 -32.98 11.82
C THR A 351 -45.88 -33.45 11.34
N SER A 352 -46.00 -33.85 10.07
CA SER A 352 -47.22 -34.45 9.54
C SER A 352 -47.54 -35.78 10.23
N ILE A 353 -46.55 -36.66 10.42
CA ILE A 353 -46.74 -37.96 11.09
C ILE A 353 -47.10 -37.79 12.58
N ALA A 354 -46.51 -36.78 13.23
CA ALA A 354 -46.76 -36.45 14.63
C ALA A 354 -48.17 -35.90 14.88
N THR A 355 -48.80 -35.32 13.85
CA THR A 355 -50.15 -34.77 13.96
C THR A 355 -51.14 -35.92 14.23
N GLY A 356 -52.03 -35.75 15.22
CA GLY A 356 -52.93 -36.81 15.69
C GLY A 356 -52.36 -37.82 16.67
N LYS A 357 -51.03 -37.93 16.77
CA LYS A 357 -50.37 -38.77 17.77
C LYS A 357 -50.12 -38.01 19.07
N ILE A 358 -49.63 -36.78 18.95
CA ILE A 358 -49.04 -36.06 20.07
C ILE A 358 -49.35 -34.56 20.02
N GLN A 359 -49.47 -33.95 21.20
CA GLN A 359 -49.73 -32.52 21.36
C GLN A 359 -48.42 -31.78 21.66
N PHE A 360 -47.92 -30.98 20.71
CA PHE A 360 -46.64 -30.26 20.84
C PHE A 360 -46.65 -28.84 20.25
N PRO A 361 -47.44 -27.91 20.79
CA PRO A 361 -47.48 -26.52 20.32
C PRO A 361 -46.12 -25.83 20.42
N GLY A 362 -45.35 -26.07 21.50
CA GLY A 362 -44.01 -25.49 21.68
C GLY A 362 -43.00 -25.88 20.58
N HIS A 363 -42.98 -27.15 20.16
CA HIS A 363 -42.09 -27.60 19.09
C HIS A 363 -42.51 -27.07 17.72
N LYS A 364 -43.82 -27.03 17.43
CA LYS A 364 -44.33 -26.42 16.19
C LYS A 364 -43.96 -24.93 16.10
N ASN A 365 -44.11 -24.20 17.21
CA ASN A 365 -43.70 -22.80 17.29
C ASN A 365 -42.17 -22.62 17.16
N ALA A 366 -41.38 -23.49 17.78
CA ALA A 366 -39.92 -23.46 17.66
C ALA A 366 -39.43 -23.74 16.23
N LEU A 367 -40.04 -24.71 15.53
CA LEU A 367 -39.77 -24.98 14.11
C LEU A 367 -40.17 -23.79 13.23
N ALA A 368 -41.37 -23.22 13.44
CA ALA A 368 -41.81 -22.03 12.70
C ALA A 368 -40.85 -20.84 12.91
N GLY A 369 -40.39 -20.63 14.14
CA GLY A 369 -39.37 -19.61 14.45
C GLY A 369 -38.03 -19.88 13.76
N ALA A 370 -37.58 -21.14 13.70
CA ALA A 370 -36.38 -21.52 12.96
C ALA A 370 -36.52 -21.30 11.45
N TYR A 371 -37.71 -21.55 10.89
CA TYR A 371 -37.99 -21.26 9.48
C TYR A 371 -37.94 -19.76 9.18
N LYS A 372 -38.55 -18.93 10.03
CA LYS A 372 -38.48 -17.47 9.90
C LYS A 372 -37.04 -16.95 9.96
N ARG A 373 -36.26 -17.41 10.95
CA ARG A 373 -34.85 -17.00 11.06
C ARG A 373 -34.02 -17.46 9.87
N ALA A 374 -34.19 -18.70 9.42
CA ALA A 374 -33.50 -19.23 8.24
C ALA A 374 -33.77 -18.39 6.98
N ALA A 375 -35.01 -17.96 6.77
CA ALA A 375 -35.38 -17.09 5.65
C ALA A 375 -34.71 -15.70 5.70
N ALA A 376 -34.38 -15.20 6.90
CA ALA A 376 -33.71 -13.91 7.10
C ALA A 376 -32.17 -14.01 7.10
N THR A 377 -31.59 -15.21 6.99
CA THR A 377 -30.14 -15.38 7.05
C THR A 377 -29.44 -14.79 5.82
N LYS A 378 -28.30 -14.13 6.05
CA LYS A 378 -27.48 -13.53 4.98
C LYS A 378 -26.20 -14.31 4.72
N THR A 379 -25.79 -15.21 5.63
CA THR A 379 -24.55 -15.99 5.51
C THR A 379 -24.79 -17.49 5.64
N ALA A 380 -23.91 -18.28 5.00
CA ALA A 380 -23.99 -19.74 5.04
C ALA A 380 -23.90 -20.29 6.48
N ALA A 381 -23.03 -19.70 7.31
CA ALA A 381 -22.86 -20.10 8.70
C ALA A 381 -24.13 -19.89 9.54
N GLN A 382 -24.84 -18.78 9.34
CA GLN A 382 -26.13 -18.54 10.00
C GLN A 382 -27.17 -19.59 9.57
N LEU A 383 -27.23 -19.92 8.29
CA LEU A 383 -28.17 -20.91 7.77
C LEU A 383 -27.84 -22.33 8.25
N ASP A 384 -26.56 -22.69 8.36
CA ASP A 384 -26.13 -23.96 8.94
C ASP A 384 -26.47 -24.06 10.43
N LYS A 385 -26.40 -22.94 11.18
CA LYS A 385 -26.86 -22.90 12.59
C LYS A 385 -28.35 -23.22 12.70
N GLU A 386 -29.19 -22.61 11.86
CA GLU A 386 -30.63 -22.93 11.84
C GLU A 386 -30.89 -24.34 11.29
N THR A 387 -30.08 -24.85 10.36
CA THR A 387 -30.14 -26.24 9.90
C THR A 387 -29.95 -27.22 11.06
N LYS A 388 -28.90 -27.04 11.87
CA LYS A 388 -28.65 -27.85 13.08
C LYS A 388 -29.81 -27.76 14.07
N ARG A 389 -30.40 -26.57 14.25
CA ARG A 389 -31.57 -26.38 15.12
C ARG A 389 -32.79 -27.15 14.63
N VAL A 390 -33.09 -27.08 13.32
CA VAL A 390 -34.17 -27.86 12.70
C VAL A 390 -33.93 -29.36 12.84
N GLN A 391 -32.70 -29.83 12.60
CA GLN A 391 -32.33 -31.24 12.78
C GLN A 391 -32.53 -31.70 14.23
N GLN A 392 -32.10 -30.89 15.21
CA GLN A 392 -32.27 -31.21 16.62
C GLN A 392 -33.75 -31.32 17.01
N LEU A 393 -34.56 -30.31 16.65
CA LEU A 393 -36.00 -30.33 16.89
C LEU A 393 -36.68 -31.54 16.23
N THR A 394 -36.22 -31.92 15.03
CA THR A 394 -36.70 -33.10 14.31
C THR A 394 -36.35 -34.40 15.06
N ARG A 395 -35.12 -34.51 15.59
CA ARG A 395 -34.70 -35.68 16.40
C ARG A 395 -35.54 -35.81 17.67
N THR A 396 -35.75 -34.72 18.40
CA THR A 396 -36.60 -34.71 19.59
C THR A 396 -38.04 -35.14 19.26
N LEU A 397 -38.62 -34.58 18.19
CA LEU A 397 -39.95 -34.97 17.72
C LEU A 397 -40.02 -36.45 17.36
N LYS A 398 -38.97 -37.00 16.74
CA LYS A 398 -38.90 -38.43 16.38
C LYS A 398 -38.91 -39.32 17.63
N GLY A 399 -38.24 -38.89 18.70
CA GLY A 399 -38.28 -39.54 20.01
C GLY A 399 -39.70 -39.63 20.54
N TYR A 400 -40.44 -38.52 20.55
CA TYR A 400 -41.83 -38.49 21.02
C TYR A 400 -42.77 -39.34 20.16
N VAL A 401 -42.64 -39.31 18.83
CA VAL A 401 -43.45 -40.17 17.94
C VAL A 401 -43.16 -41.64 18.22
N THR A 402 -41.89 -42.03 18.34
CA THR A 402 -41.50 -43.41 18.67
C THR A 402 -42.06 -43.85 20.02
N GLN A 403 -41.99 -42.99 21.04
CA GLN A 403 -42.55 -43.28 22.36
C GLN A 403 -44.07 -43.45 22.31
N TYR A 404 -44.76 -42.58 21.56
CA TYR A 404 -46.20 -42.72 21.33
C TYR A 404 -46.53 -44.05 20.66
N ASP A 405 -45.84 -44.40 19.57
CA ASP A 405 -46.12 -45.64 18.82
C ASP A 405 -45.91 -46.89 19.70
N ARG A 406 -44.86 -46.91 20.52
CA ARG A 406 -44.64 -47.97 21.53
C ARG A 406 -45.74 -48.01 22.59
N SER A 407 -46.16 -46.85 23.10
CA SER A 407 -47.24 -46.77 24.09
C SER A 407 -48.57 -47.22 23.48
N TYR A 408 -48.88 -46.78 22.26
CA TYR A 408 -50.10 -47.10 21.51
C TYR A 408 -50.21 -48.60 21.23
N ALA A 409 -49.11 -49.26 20.87
CA ALA A 409 -49.06 -50.71 20.67
C ALA A 409 -49.54 -51.48 21.92
N LYS A 410 -49.19 -51.01 23.12
CA LYS A 410 -49.59 -51.58 24.41
C LYS A 410 -50.99 -51.16 24.89
N LYS A 411 -51.69 -50.28 24.17
CA LYS A 411 -53.03 -49.84 24.59
C LYS A 411 -54.06 -50.97 24.46
N PRO A 412 -55.05 -51.02 25.36
CA PRO A 412 -56.08 -52.04 25.34
C PRO A 412 -56.93 -51.97 24.06
N ALA A 413 -57.52 -53.11 23.66
CA ALA A 413 -58.29 -53.22 22.41
C ALA A 413 -59.43 -52.19 22.32
N TRP A 414 -60.11 -51.91 23.43
CA TRP A 414 -61.18 -50.91 23.48
C TRP A 414 -60.69 -49.50 23.13
N PHE A 415 -59.46 -49.14 23.52
CA PHE A 415 -58.90 -47.82 23.19
C PHE A 415 -58.59 -47.71 21.70
N LYS A 416 -58.07 -48.80 21.11
CA LYS A 416 -57.80 -48.89 19.67
C LYS A 416 -59.10 -48.84 18.85
N ASP A 417 -60.19 -49.42 19.34
CA ASP A 417 -61.53 -49.29 18.73
C ASP A 417 -61.98 -47.82 18.72
N ILE A 418 -61.86 -47.09 19.83
CA ILE A 418 -62.21 -45.66 19.86
C ILE A 418 -61.33 -44.84 18.92
N ARG A 419 -60.02 -45.12 18.83
CA ARG A 419 -59.14 -44.47 17.85
C ARG A 419 -59.63 -44.67 16.42
N LYS A 420 -59.98 -45.90 16.03
CA LYS A 420 -60.53 -46.22 14.70
C LYS A 420 -61.84 -45.46 14.42
N ARG A 421 -62.73 -45.36 15.41
CA ARG A 421 -63.98 -44.59 15.28
C ARG A 421 -63.72 -43.10 15.13
N LEU A 422 -62.80 -42.55 15.92
CA LEU A 422 -62.38 -41.16 15.80
C LEU A 422 -61.73 -40.88 14.43
N ASP A 423 -60.95 -41.81 13.89
CA ASP A 423 -60.39 -41.70 12.54
C ASP A 423 -61.50 -41.70 11.47
N LYS A 424 -62.49 -42.59 11.61
CA LYS A 424 -63.65 -42.69 10.72
C LYS A 424 -64.45 -41.40 10.64
N VAL A 425 -64.58 -40.67 11.76
CA VAL A 425 -65.30 -39.38 11.79
C VAL A 425 -64.42 -38.18 11.37
N GLY A 426 -63.20 -38.43 10.87
CA GLY A 426 -62.28 -37.38 10.41
C GLY A 426 -61.34 -36.80 11.49
N GLY A 427 -61.25 -37.45 12.64
CA GLY A 427 -60.45 -37.02 13.79
C GLY A 427 -59.02 -37.57 13.82
N LYS A 428 -58.52 -38.10 12.70
CA LYS A 428 -57.16 -38.70 12.61
C LYS A 428 -56.04 -37.79 13.11
N ASP A 429 -56.23 -36.48 12.99
CA ASP A 429 -55.26 -35.44 13.35
C ASP A 429 -55.43 -34.93 14.80
N THR A 430 -56.38 -35.47 15.55
CA THR A 430 -56.66 -35.11 16.94
C THR A 430 -56.06 -36.14 17.90
N PRO A 431 -55.14 -35.76 18.79
CA PRO A 431 -54.61 -36.63 19.84
C PRO A 431 -55.71 -37.27 20.69
N LEU A 432 -55.61 -38.58 20.91
CA LEU A 432 -56.48 -39.35 21.79
C LEU A 432 -55.66 -39.92 22.96
N VAL A 433 -56.15 -39.77 24.19
CA VAL A 433 -55.47 -40.28 25.39
C VAL A 433 -56.44 -40.93 26.38
N ILE A 434 -55.92 -41.80 27.26
CA ILE A 434 -56.70 -42.38 28.36
C ILE A 434 -56.69 -41.42 29.54
N PHE A 435 -57.81 -41.28 30.24
CA PHE A 435 -57.92 -40.52 31.48
C PHE A 435 -58.80 -41.24 32.51
N ASP A 436 -58.79 -40.72 33.74
CA ASP A 436 -59.50 -41.24 34.92
C ASP A 436 -61.00 -40.91 34.96
N GLY A 437 -61.52 -40.20 33.94
CA GLY A 437 -62.92 -39.81 33.84
C GLY A 437 -63.21 -38.38 34.33
N LYS A 438 -62.21 -37.61 34.75
CA LYS A 438 -62.39 -36.20 35.15
C LYS A 438 -62.35 -35.24 33.95
N CYS A 439 -63.49 -34.62 33.64
CA CYS A 439 -63.65 -33.63 32.57
C CYS A 439 -64.05 -32.27 33.17
N GLY A 440 -63.06 -31.45 33.50
CA GLY A 440 -63.29 -30.23 34.28
C GLY A 440 -63.82 -30.59 35.68
N LYS A 441 -64.96 -30.00 36.07
CA LYS A 441 -65.64 -30.29 37.35
C LYS A 441 -66.60 -31.49 37.29
N LYS A 442 -66.71 -32.18 36.15
CA LYS A 442 -67.68 -33.27 35.93
C LYS A 442 -66.97 -34.61 35.71
N VAL A 443 -67.66 -35.70 36.04
CA VAL A 443 -67.27 -37.05 35.64
C VAL A 443 -67.89 -37.34 34.28
N ALA A 444 -67.06 -37.67 33.29
CA ALA A 444 -67.49 -37.99 31.94
C ALA A 444 -66.68 -39.14 31.36
N VAL A 445 -67.32 -39.93 30.48
CA VAL A 445 -66.67 -41.06 29.81
C VAL A 445 -65.73 -40.61 28.69
N ALA A 446 -65.99 -39.43 28.11
CA ALA A 446 -65.18 -38.78 27.10
C ALA A 446 -65.07 -37.29 27.42
N CYS A 447 -63.98 -36.65 27.00
CA CYS A 447 -63.77 -35.23 27.22
C CYS A 447 -62.87 -34.61 26.16
N SER A 448 -63.28 -33.48 25.63
CA SER A 448 -62.48 -32.66 24.73
C SER A 448 -61.79 -31.54 25.49
N HIS A 449 -60.47 -31.50 25.40
CA HIS A 449 -59.67 -30.46 26.01
C HIS A 449 -59.12 -29.51 24.95
N PRO A 450 -59.17 -28.19 25.20
CA PRO A 450 -58.39 -27.26 24.42
C PRO A 450 -56.89 -27.48 24.71
N ASP A 451 -56.06 -26.95 23.83
CA ASP A 451 -54.64 -26.89 24.04
C ASP A 451 -54.32 -25.89 25.16
N PRO A 452 -53.59 -26.31 26.21
CA PRO A 452 -53.42 -25.49 27.41
C PRO A 452 -52.59 -24.22 27.16
N TYR A 453 -51.83 -24.15 26.07
CA TYR A 453 -50.98 -23.02 25.73
C TYR A 453 -51.64 -22.07 24.74
N THR A 454 -52.48 -22.59 23.84
CA THR A 454 -53.09 -21.80 22.76
C THR A 454 -54.58 -21.56 22.94
N GLY A 455 -55.24 -22.28 23.85
CA GLY A 455 -56.70 -22.26 24.04
C GLY A 455 -57.51 -22.81 22.86
N LYS A 456 -56.84 -23.36 21.83
CA LYS A 456 -57.47 -23.90 20.60
C LYS A 456 -57.66 -25.41 20.70
N ALA A 457 -57.98 -26.09 19.59
CA ALA A 457 -58.09 -27.55 19.55
C ALA A 457 -56.84 -28.23 20.15
N GLY A 458 -57.05 -29.14 21.09
CA GLY A 458 -56.01 -29.83 21.85
C GLY A 458 -56.09 -31.34 21.68
N ARG A 459 -56.75 -32.02 22.63
CA ARG A 459 -56.82 -33.49 22.70
C ARG A 459 -58.20 -33.97 23.14
N ILE A 460 -58.52 -35.21 22.78
CA ILE A 460 -59.67 -35.95 23.30
C ILE A 460 -59.17 -36.97 24.32
N SER A 461 -59.85 -37.05 25.46
CA SER A 461 -59.60 -38.03 26.52
C SER A 461 -60.75 -39.02 26.58
N ILE A 462 -60.43 -40.30 26.79
CA ILE A 462 -61.44 -41.36 26.90
C ILE A 462 -61.19 -42.27 28.11
N ALA A 463 -62.24 -42.55 28.87
CA ALA A 463 -62.19 -43.38 30.06
C ALA A 463 -62.69 -44.79 29.74
N LYS A 464 -62.27 -45.79 30.54
CA LYS A 464 -62.63 -47.20 30.33
C LYS A 464 -64.14 -47.45 30.30
N GLY A 465 -64.94 -46.61 30.96
CA GLY A 465 -66.41 -46.70 30.97
C GLY A 465 -67.07 -46.73 29.58
N VAL A 466 -66.36 -46.30 28.53
CA VAL A 466 -66.82 -46.33 27.14
C VAL A 466 -67.11 -47.75 26.64
N THR A 467 -66.54 -48.78 27.26
CA THR A 467 -66.78 -50.17 26.87
C THR A 467 -68.23 -50.62 27.11
N LYS A 468 -68.95 -49.95 28.02
CA LYS A 468 -70.36 -50.22 28.31
C LYS A 468 -71.30 -49.64 27.25
N TRP A 469 -70.78 -48.84 26.30
CA TRP A 469 -71.59 -48.15 25.31
C TRP A 469 -71.76 -48.97 24.03
N SER A 470 -72.97 -48.91 23.47
CA SER A 470 -73.26 -49.54 22.17
C SER A 470 -72.35 -48.98 21.06
N PRO A 471 -72.13 -49.72 19.96
CA PRO A 471 -71.34 -49.22 18.84
C PRO A 471 -71.83 -47.86 18.30
N LYS A 472 -73.15 -47.66 18.21
CA LYS A 472 -73.75 -46.38 17.78
C LYS A 472 -73.44 -45.24 18.76
N MET A 473 -73.50 -45.51 20.08
CA MET A 473 -73.08 -44.54 21.10
C MET A 473 -71.60 -44.17 20.99
N ARG A 474 -70.73 -45.13 20.68
CA ARG A 474 -69.29 -44.88 20.52
C ARG A 474 -68.96 -44.06 19.27
N ASP A 475 -69.68 -44.28 18.17
CA ASP A 475 -69.55 -43.47 16.95
C ASP A 475 -70.04 -42.03 17.15
N TRP A 476 -71.21 -41.87 17.78
CA TRP A 476 -71.70 -40.54 18.20
C TRP A 476 -70.69 -39.83 19.09
N MET A 477 -70.16 -40.49 20.12
CA MET A 477 -69.19 -39.91 21.03
C MET A 477 -67.95 -39.43 20.30
N ALA A 478 -67.38 -40.25 19.41
CA ALA A 478 -66.21 -39.86 18.65
C ALA A 478 -66.47 -38.61 17.79
N SER A 479 -67.66 -38.52 17.16
CA SER A 479 -68.07 -37.36 16.39
C SER A 479 -68.37 -36.12 17.26
N HIS A 480 -68.98 -36.32 18.44
CA HIS A 480 -69.34 -35.26 19.40
C HIS A 480 -68.09 -34.60 19.98
N GLU A 481 -67.14 -35.40 20.45
CA GLU A 481 -65.88 -34.89 20.97
C GLU A 481 -65.05 -34.21 19.88
N LEU A 482 -65.02 -34.78 18.67
CA LEU A 482 -64.38 -34.09 17.54
C LEU A 482 -65.05 -32.75 17.22
N ALA A 483 -66.37 -32.64 17.36
CA ALA A 483 -67.08 -31.40 17.19
C ALA A 483 -66.63 -30.33 18.20
N HIS A 484 -66.44 -30.68 19.48
CA HIS A 484 -65.82 -29.76 20.45
C HIS A 484 -64.43 -29.30 20.03
N GLN A 485 -63.60 -30.18 19.47
CA GLN A 485 -62.30 -29.76 18.94
C GLN A 485 -62.43 -28.73 17.80
N LYS A 486 -63.43 -28.89 16.93
CA LYS A 486 -63.75 -27.88 15.90
C LYS A 486 -64.26 -26.58 16.52
N GLN A 487 -65.08 -26.64 17.56
CA GLN A 487 -65.53 -25.45 18.30
C GLN A 487 -64.35 -24.70 18.93
N PHE A 488 -63.41 -25.39 19.59
CA PHE A 488 -62.23 -24.75 20.18
C PHE A 488 -61.40 -24.00 19.15
N ALA A 489 -61.30 -24.51 17.91
CA ALA A 489 -60.56 -23.84 16.84
C ALA A 489 -61.16 -22.48 16.44
N VAL A 490 -62.46 -22.27 16.67
CA VAL A 490 -63.20 -21.05 16.29
C VAL A 490 -63.93 -20.40 17.46
N TRP A 491 -63.58 -20.75 18.70
CA TRP A 491 -64.36 -20.43 19.90
C TRP A 491 -64.75 -18.95 20.00
N GLY A 492 -63.78 -18.04 19.84
CA GLY A 492 -64.05 -16.60 19.88
C GLY A 492 -65.06 -16.13 18.83
N LYS A 493 -64.98 -16.65 17.60
CA LYS A 493 -65.95 -16.33 16.54
C LYS A 493 -67.32 -16.96 16.82
N MET A 494 -67.34 -18.20 17.32
CA MET A 494 -68.58 -18.92 17.64
C MET A 494 -69.34 -18.24 18.77
N ALA A 495 -68.65 -17.88 19.85
CA ALA A 495 -69.22 -17.20 21.02
C ALA A 495 -69.83 -15.84 20.66
N ALA A 496 -69.28 -15.15 19.66
CA ALA A 496 -69.82 -13.90 19.14
C ALA A 496 -71.06 -14.07 18.23
N SER A 497 -71.31 -15.27 17.69
CA SER A 497 -72.36 -15.48 16.67
C SER A 497 -73.79 -15.30 17.23
N PRO A 498 -74.65 -14.52 16.54
CA PRO A 498 -76.07 -14.41 16.88
C PRO A 498 -76.82 -15.74 16.82
N ILE A 499 -76.46 -16.63 15.89
CA ILE A 499 -77.08 -17.96 15.75
C ILE A 499 -76.75 -18.83 16.96
N TYR A 500 -75.50 -18.79 17.44
CA TYR A 500 -75.11 -19.50 18.66
C TYR A 500 -75.87 -18.99 19.88
N LYS A 501 -75.98 -17.66 20.02
CA LYS A 501 -76.71 -17.03 21.14
C LYS A 501 -78.21 -17.31 21.10
N LYS A 502 -78.87 -17.12 19.95
CA LYS A 502 -80.33 -17.20 19.81
C LYS A 502 -80.82 -18.64 19.60
N SER A 503 -80.31 -19.33 18.57
CA SER A 503 -80.81 -20.66 18.20
C SER A 503 -80.30 -21.75 19.14
N PHE A 504 -79.02 -21.70 19.52
CA PHE A 504 -78.43 -22.67 20.44
C PHE A 504 -78.48 -22.28 21.92
N ARG A 505 -78.97 -21.08 22.26
CA ARG A 505 -79.05 -20.56 23.65
C ARG A 505 -77.70 -20.65 24.38
N GLN A 506 -76.60 -20.41 23.67
CA GLN A 506 -75.23 -20.50 24.19
C GLN A 506 -74.86 -21.89 24.75
N ASN A 507 -75.53 -22.95 24.29
CA ASN A 507 -75.25 -24.31 24.73
C ASN A 507 -74.29 -25.01 23.76
N TYR A 508 -73.00 -25.02 24.09
CA TYR A 508 -71.95 -25.64 23.27
C TYR A 508 -72.08 -27.17 23.14
N GLU A 509 -72.65 -27.84 24.15
CA GLU A 509 -72.96 -29.29 24.11
C GLU A 509 -74.05 -29.58 23.08
N ARG A 510 -75.10 -28.74 23.01
CA ARG A 510 -76.14 -28.88 21.99
C ARG A 510 -75.60 -28.63 20.59
N VAL A 511 -74.69 -27.67 20.43
CA VAL A 511 -74.00 -27.43 19.16
C VAL A 511 -73.19 -28.67 18.75
N ALA A 512 -72.43 -29.27 19.67
CA ALA A 512 -71.62 -30.45 19.38
C ALA A 512 -72.49 -31.68 19.01
N ASN A 513 -73.60 -31.87 19.72
CA ASN A 513 -74.58 -32.90 19.37
C ASN A 513 -75.20 -32.68 17.99
N CYS A 514 -75.56 -31.43 17.66
CA CYS A 514 -76.09 -31.08 16.34
C CYS A 514 -75.01 -31.25 15.24
N MET A 515 -73.75 -30.92 15.53
CA MET A 515 -72.62 -31.20 14.65
C MET A 515 -72.47 -32.71 14.37
N ALA A 516 -72.56 -33.55 15.41
CA ALA A 516 -72.50 -35.01 15.26
C ALA A 516 -73.68 -35.56 14.45
N GLU A 517 -74.90 -35.07 14.73
CA GLU A 517 -76.10 -35.46 13.98
C GLU A 517 -76.00 -35.11 12.50
N VAL A 518 -75.53 -33.90 12.16
CA VAL A 518 -75.32 -33.47 10.77
C VAL A 518 -74.21 -34.27 10.08
N ALA A 519 -73.25 -34.80 10.83
CA ALA A 519 -72.23 -35.72 10.32
C ALA A 519 -72.74 -37.18 10.18
N GLY A 520 -74.00 -37.45 10.51
CA GLY A 520 -74.63 -38.78 10.39
C GLY A 520 -74.56 -39.63 11.66
N TYR A 521 -74.07 -39.08 12.77
CA TYR A 521 -73.89 -39.79 14.04
C TYR A 521 -74.87 -39.27 15.08
N LYS A 522 -76.13 -39.72 15.02
CA LYS A 522 -77.19 -39.26 15.91
C LYS A 522 -77.05 -39.84 17.32
N TYR A 523 -77.29 -39.01 18.33
CA TYR A 523 -77.42 -39.47 19.71
C TYR A 523 -78.59 -40.48 19.82
N PRO A 524 -78.43 -41.62 20.49
CA PRO A 524 -79.46 -42.67 20.53
C PRO A 524 -80.75 -42.33 21.29
N SER A 525 -80.82 -41.23 22.06
CA SER A 525 -82.09 -40.75 22.63
C SER A 525 -82.86 -39.87 21.65
N ARG A 526 -84.19 -39.96 21.68
CA ARG A 526 -85.10 -39.66 20.55
C ARG A 526 -85.25 -38.19 20.12
N ALA A 527 -84.61 -37.21 20.79
CA ALA A 527 -84.71 -35.81 20.41
C ALA A 527 -83.64 -35.39 19.38
N THR A 528 -84.05 -34.72 18.30
CA THR A 528 -83.11 -34.07 17.35
C THR A 528 -82.38 -32.94 18.08
N SER A 529 -81.06 -32.88 17.94
CA SER A 529 -80.24 -31.79 18.48
C SER A 529 -80.22 -30.57 17.55
N CYS A 530 -80.48 -30.77 16.25
CA CYS A 530 -80.65 -29.72 15.24
C CYS A 530 -82.13 -29.47 14.89
N LYS A 531 -82.72 -28.42 15.45
CA LYS A 531 -84.16 -28.11 15.30
C LYS A 531 -84.50 -27.41 13.99
N THR A 532 -83.59 -26.59 13.45
CA THR A 532 -83.89 -25.73 12.29
C THR A 532 -82.86 -25.87 11.18
N SER A 533 -83.25 -25.48 9.96
CA SER A 533 -82.34 -25.43 8.81
C SER A 533 -81.18 -24.44 9.01
N ALA A 534 -81.41 -23.35 9.77
CA ALA A 534 -80.37 -22.39 10.14
C ALA A 534 -79.32 -23.02 11.06
N GLU A 535 -79.77 -23.80 12.06
CA GLU A 535 -78.88 -24.57 12.95
C GLU A 535 -78.02 -25.57 12.15
N LYS A 536 -78.62 -26.30 11.21
CA LYS A 536 -77.90 -27.24 10.34
C LYS A 536 -76.83 -26.54 9.49
N ARG A 537 -77.14 -25.37 8.90
CA ARG A 537 -76.16 -24.58 8.12
C ARG A 537 -75.01 -24.07 8.99
N PHE A 538 -75.34 -23.60 10.20
CA PHE A 538 -74.36 -23.11 11.16
C PHE A 538 -73.35 -24.19 11.56
N VAL A 539 -73.83 -25.39 11.94
CA VAL A 539 -72.93 -26.49 12.34
C VAL A 539 -72.10 -27.06 11.18
N LYS A 540 -72.62 -27.03 9.94
CA LYS A 540 -71.82 -27.35 8.73
C LYS A 540 -70.68 -26.35 8.53
N ALA A 541 -70.87 -25.08 8.84
CA ALA A 541 -69.80 -24.08 8.79
C ALA A 541 -68.71 -24.35 9.85
N LEU A 542 -69.11 -24.74 11.06
CA LEU A 542 -68.17 -25.10 12.12
C LEU A 542 -67.30 -26.31 11.76
N TRP A 543 -67.86 -27.33 11.11
CA TRP A 543 -67.09 -28.47 10.59
C TRP A 543 -66.00 -28.04 9.59
N ARG A 544 -66.28 -26.99 8.80
CA ARG A 544 -65.32 -26.36 7.88
C ARG A 544 -64.36 -25.38 8.54
N GLY A 545 -64.42 -25.20 9.87
CA GLY A 545 -63.58 -24.26 10.61
C GLY A 545 -63.99 -22.80 10.42
N THR A 546 -65.25 -22.54 10.10
CA THR A 546 -65.81 -21.20 9.87
C THR A 546 -67.04 -20.97 10.75
N VAL A 547 -67.49 -19.72 10.88
CA VAL A 547 -68.67 -19.38 11.70
C VAL A 547 -69.59 -18.50 10.86
N LEU A 548 -70.88 -18.85 10.77
CA LEU A 548 -71.88 -17.97 10.17
C LEU A 548 -72.22 -16.85 11.16
N THR A 549 -72.16 -15.62 10.67
CA THR A 549 -72.40 -14.40 11.43
C THR A 549 -73.82 -13.85 11.23
N ARG A 550 -74.57 -14.37 10.26
CA ARG A 550 -75.97 -14.05 9.95
C ARG A 550 -76.74 -15.31 9.58
#